data_AF-A0A5C8VLB2-F1
#
_entry.id   AF-A0A5C8VLB2-F1
#
_cell.length_a   1.000
_cell.length_b   1.000
_cell.length_c   1.000
_cell.angle_alpha   90.00
_cell.angle_beta   90.00
_cell.angle_gamma   90.00
#
_symmetry.space_group_name_H-M   'P 1'
#
loop_
_entity.id
_entity.type
_entity.pdbx_description
1 polymer ?
#
loop_
_entity_poly.entity_id
_entity_poly.type
_entity_poly.pdbx_seq_one_letter_code
_entity_poly.pdbx_strand_id
1 'polypeptide(L)' 'MWSERNAIFKAAGYCFRTPKAIQAFGNAGCQFDDDADVPLSTRQREQVTQIRATERQLGCAR' A
#
# COMPACT_ATOMS: atom_id res chain seq x y z
N MET A 1 5.81 -5.45 7.49
CA MET A 1 4.41 -5.36 7.02
C MET A 1 4.08 -4.05 6.30
N TRP A 2 4.48 -2.88 6.82
CA TRP A 2 4.29 -1.60 6.11
C TRP A 2 4.86 -1.61 4.68
N SER A 3 6.11 -2.05 4.51
CA SER A 3 6.75 -2.04 3.18
C SER A 3 6.04 -2.94 2.17
N GLU A 4 5.58 -4.11 2.61
CA GLU A 4 4.91 -5.10 1.76
C GLU A 4 3.54 -4.60 1.30
N ARG A 5 2.73 -4.05 2.22
CA ARG A 5 1.45 -3.43 1.89
C ARG A 5 1.62 -2.31 0.87
N ASN A 6 2.59 -1.42 1.09
CA ASN A 6 2.81 -0.29 0.20
C ASN A 6 3.44 -0.71 -1.14
N ALA A 7 4.23 -1.79 -1.20
CA ALA A 7 4.71 -2.33 -2.47
C ALA A 7 3.56 -2.77 -3.40
N ILE A 8 2.49 -3.36 -2.83
CA ILE A 8 1.28 -3.72 -3.60
C ILE A 8 0.63 -2.47 -4.20
N PHE A 9 0.47 -1.41 -3.42
CA PHE A 9 -0.08 -0.14 -3.88
C PHE A 9 0.81 0.53 -4.94
N LYS A 10 2.13 0.52 -4.76
CA LYS A 10 3.08 1.07 -5.74
C LYS A 10 2.96 0.35 -7.08
N ALA A 11 2.94 -0.98 -7.06
CA ALA A 11 2.82 -1.80 -8.26
C ALA A 11 1.49 -1.58 -8.98
N ALA A 12 0.44 -1.21 -8.25
CA ALA A 12 -0.88 -0.90 -8.80
C ALA A 12 -1.08 0.59 -9.16
N GLY A 13 -0.03 1.41 -9.08
CA GLY A 13 -0.06 2.81 -9.54
C GLY A 13 -0.50 3.84 -8.51
N TYR A 14 -0.46 3.53 -7.21
CA TYR A 14 -0.79 4.50 -6.16
C TYR A 14 0.27 5.60 -6.00
N CYS A 15 -0.19 6.84 -5.85
CA CYS A 15 0.61 8.01 -5.54
C CYS A 15 0.66 8.25 -4.03
N PHE A 16 1.84 8.06 -3.44
CA PHE A 16 2.03 8.25 -2.01
C PHE A 16 2.01 9.73 -1.63
N ARG A 17 1.39 10.04 -0.49
CA ARG A 17 1.31 11.42 0.03
C ARG A 17 2.27 11.72 1.19
N THR A 18 2.72 10.69 1.90
CA THR A 18 3.60 10.88 3.06
C THR A 18 5.06 10.94 2.62
N PRO A 19 5.89 11.85 3.18
CA PRO A 19 7.30 11.95 2.83
C PRO A 19 8.05 10.62 2.97
N LYS A 20 7.77 9.85 4.02
CA LYS A 20 8.35 8.52 4.26
C LYS A 20 8.05 7.54 3.10
N ALA A 21 6.81 7.50 2.64
CA ALA A 21 6.41 6.59 1.55
C ALA A 21 6.93 7.06 0.19
N ILE A 22 6.93 8.37 -0.06
CA ILE A 22 7.52 8.97 -1.26
C ILE A 22 9.02 8.67 -1.32
N GLN A 23 9.75 8.81 -0.22
CA GLN A 23 11.18 8.49 -0.16
C GLN A 23 11.45 7.00 -0.40
N ALA A 24 10.59 6.11 0.11
CA ALA A 24 10.80 4.67 -0.01
C ALA A 24 10.38 4.09 -1.37
N PHE A 25 9.33 4.62 -2.00
CA PHE A 25 8.73 4.03 -3.21
C PHE A 25 8.68 4.97 -4.43
N GLY A 26 8.74 6.28 -4.19
CA GLY A 26 8.60 7.31 -5.21
C GLY A 26 7.21 7.38 -5.84
N ASN A 27 6.92 8.51 -6.49
CA ASN A 27 5.67 8.73 -7.24
C ASN A 27 5.87 8.75 -8.76
N ALA A 28 7.06 8.38 -9.25
CA ALA A 28 7.27 8.25 -10.70
C ALA A 28 6.28 7.23 -11.28
N GLY A 29 5.50 7.65 -12.28
CA GLY A 29 4.56 6.81 -13.02
C GLY A 29 3.31 6.37 -12.24
N CYS A 30 3.00 6.97 -11.09
CA CYS A 30 1.75 6.69 -10.39
C CYS A 30 0.56 7.38 -11.10
N GLN A 31 -0.65 6.85 -10.90
CA GLN A 31 -1.88 7.26 -11.60
C GLN A 31 -3.04 7.55 -10.64
N PHE A 32 -3.01 7.01 -9.42
CA PHE A 32 -4.14 7.06 -8.48
C PHE A 32 -3.71 7.74 -7.18
N ASP A 33 -4.35 8.85 -6.84
CA ASP A 33 -4.08 9.58 -5.59
C ASP A 33 -4.85 9.02 -4.38
N ASP A 34 -5.91 8.25 -4.62
CA ASP A 34 -6.75 7.60 -3.60
C ASP A 34 -6.52 6.08 -3.64
N ASP A 35 -6.38 5.45 -2.46
CA ASP A 35 -6.16 4.00 -2.38
C ASP A 35 -7.42 3.20 -2.73
N ALA A 36 -8.60 3.81 -2.63
CA ALA A 36 -9.87 3.23 -3.04
C ALA A 36 -10.00 3.11 -4.57
N ASP A 37 -9.39 4.03 -5.32
CA ASP A 37 -9.43 4.08 -6.78
C ASP A 37 -8.42 3.13 -7.44
N VAL A 38 -7.46 2.62 -6.66
CA VAL A 38 -6.44 1.68 -7.15
C VAL A 38 -7.12 0.36 -7.55
N PRO A 39 -7.01 -0.08 -8.83
CA PRO A 39 -7.64 -1.29 -9.31
C PRO A 39 -6.86 -2.53 -8.88
N LEU A 40 -6.91 -2.85 -7.59
CA LEU A 40 -6.32 -4.07 -7.05
C LEU A 40 -7.12 -5.30 -7.49
N SER A 41 -6.41 -6.32 -7.97
CA SER A 41 -6.98 -7.66 -8.17
C SER A 41 -7.48 -8.27 -6.86
N THR A 42 -8.37 -9.27 -6.94
CA THR A 42 -8.90 -9.99 -5.77
C THR A 42 -7.79 -10.51 -4.87
N ARG A 43 -6.76 -11.15 -5.45
CA ARG A 43 -5.62 -11.68 -4.71
C ARG A 43 -4.83 -10.60 -3.98
N GLN A 44 -4.62 -9.44 -4.61
CA GLN A 44 -3.94 -8.31 -3.95
C GLN A 44 -4.76 -7.75 -2.79
N ARG A 45 -6.10 -7.67 -2.93
CA ARG A 45 -7.00 -7.23 -1.86
C ARG A 45 -6.97 -8.19 -0.67
N GLU A 46 -6.95 -9.50 -0.94
CA GLU A 46 -6.79 -10.53 0.10
C GLU A 46 -5.45 -10.38 0.83
N GLN A 47 -4.35 -10.22 0.11
CA GLN A 47 -3.03 -10.04 0.70
C GLN A 47 -2.96 -8.76 1.56
N VAL A 48 -3.47 -7.63 1.07
CA VAL A 48 -3.53 -6.38 1.85
C VAL A 48 -4.38 -6.57 3.12
N THR A 49 -5.47 -7.31 3.04
CA THR A 49 -6.34 -7.59 4.19
C THR A 49 -5.63 -8.46 5.22
N GLN A 50 -4.92 -9.50 4.80
CA GLN A 50 -4.12 -10.35 5.68
C GLN A 50 -3.00 -9.54 6.36
N ILE A 51 -2.26 -8.73 5.60
CA ILE A 51 -1.19 -7.87 6.15
C ILE A 51 -1.77 -6.92 7.20
N ARG A 52 -2.90 -6.26 6.92
CA ARG A 52 -3.58 -5.37 7.87
C ARG A 52 -4.04 -6.11 9.13
N ALA A 53 -4.50 -7.37 9.02
CA ALA A 53 -4.88 -8.18 10.16
C ALA A 53 -3.66 -8.53 11.03
N THR A 54 -2.55 -8.93 10.43
CA THR A 54 -1.30 -9.21 11.14
C THR A 54 -0.72 -7.95 11.78
N GLU A 55 -0.77 -6.79 11.11
CA GLU A 55 -0.35 -5.51 11.68
C GLU A 55 -1.13 -5.18 12.97
N ARG A 56 -2.44 -5.42 12.97
CA ARG A 56 -3.29 -5.23 14.16
C ARG A 56 -2.96 -6.21 15.28
N GLN A 57 -2.76 -7.48 14.95
CA GLN A 57 -2.43 -8.52 15.94
C GLN A 57 -1.08 -8.28 16.63
N LEU A 58 -0.09 -7.82 15.87
CA LEU A 58 1.25 -7.55 16.38
C LEU A 58 1.38 -6.17 17.06
N GLY A 59 0.30 -5.40 17.14
CA GLY A 59 0.31 -4.05 17.71
C GLY A 59 1.24 -3.09 16.95
N CYS A 60 1.60 -3.42 15.70
CA CYS A 60 2.39 -2.52 14.86
C CYS A 60 1.51 -1.31 14.52
N ALA A 61 1.74 -0.20 15.22
CA ALA A 61 1.14 1.08 14.89
C ALA A 61 1.50 1.46 13.44
N ARG A 62 0.48 1.96 12.74
CA ARG A 62 0.52 2.32 11.31
C ARG A 62 1.61 3.32 10.95
#